data_AF-A0A0R2GV80-F1
#
_entry.id   AF-A0A0R2GV80-F1
#
_cell.length_a   1.000
_cell.length_b   1.000
_cell.length_c   1.000
_cell.angle_alpha   90.00
_cell.angle_beta   90.00
_cell.angle_gamma   90.00
#
_symmetry.space_group_name_H-M   'P 1'
#
loop_
_entity.id
_entity.type
_entity.pdbx_description
1 polymer ?
#
loop_
_entity_poly.entity_id
_entity_poly.type
_entity_poly.pdbx_seq_one_letter_code
_entity_poly.pdbx_strand_id
1 'polypeptide(L)'
;MAPDLTEQIKRPLAGSRFFAMGAPIVVATSTGVDSMVLLALLQEVVPPARLIVAHFNHRLRAQSETEAAFLRQYCQERALRVEIGHWAHPRANEAAARQARYAFLAQVMRQTGAKLLVTAHHANDQAETILMKLVRGGDLHQLVGLQERRPFAGGELVRPLLGVSKATLQAWAKQHALQWFEDATNADLTITRNRYRHQYLPLLQQENPQLVRQLADFAGQLTDLLADEQAHLDQQLLMMAKDNHLDLTAWWACSAPNQRQLLRRWLNQQGVMALKQTSLQQLQKRLAPAARPNQVFTLPGQWCLVRNYQELRLENQKNLAPEGLLGPESMVKFAQWQVVTPTWRAMVLPAGTPPPLQGQIVATMWLPNAALPLVWRPARPTDRLRLKGGGHQTVRRIWINQKIAPADRRQARVLVDQLGRVLWLVGVKTAWWDWPPATSAGQAVQLIQGRVEEHE
;
A
#
# COMPACT_ATOMS: atom_id res chain seq x y z
N MET A 1 -6.74 1.67 48.50
CA MET A 1 -5.32 1.91 48.21
C MET A 1 -5.20 2.23 46.73
N ALA A 2 -4.50 3.31 46.36
CA ALA A 2 -4.19 3.53 44.94
C ALA A 2 -3.41 2.31 44.43
N PRO A 3 -3.69 1.79 43.22
CA PRO A 3 -2.92 0.66 42.72
C PRO A 3 -1.46 1.08 42.60
N ASP A 4 -0.55 0.15 42.89
CA ASP A 4 0.89 0.38 42.74
C ASP A 4 1.19 0.77 41.28
N LEU A 5 1.71 1.98 41.08
CA LEU A 5 2.07 2.49 39.75
C LEU A 5 3.11 1.58 39.09
N THR A 6 3.95 0.94 39.90
CA THR A 6 4.96 -0.01 39.44
C THR A 6 4.32 -1.25 38.83
N GLU A 7 3.21 -1.75 39.38
CA GLU A 7 2.43 -2.83 38.79
C GLU A 7 1.68 -2.40 37.52
N GLN A 8 1.17 -1.16 37.48
CA GLN A 8 0.46 -0.65 36.31
C GLN A 8 1.35 -0.58 35.06
N ILE A 9 2.64 -0.28 35.21
CA ILE A 9 3.56 -0.24 34.06
C ILE A 9 4.03 -1.63 33.61
N LYS A 10 3.99 -2.64 34.49
CA LYS A 10 4.43 -4.00 34.15
C LYS A 10 3.54 -4.63 33.10
N ARG A 11 2.20 -4.47 33.18
CA ARG A 11 1.26 -5.12 32.26
C ARG A 11 1.49 -4.71 30.78
N PRO A 12 1.57 -3.41 30.41
CA PRO A 12 1.87 -3.01 29.05
C PRO A 12 3.26 -3.46 28.56
N LEU A 13 4.26 -3.50 29.46
CA LEU A 13 5.62 -3.94 29.13
C LEU A 13 5.70 -5.46 28.90
N ALA A 14 5.08 -6.25 29.78
CA ALA A 14 5.03 -7.72 29.69
C ALA A 14 4.33 -8.20 28.42
N GLY A 15 3.41 -7.41 27.88
CA GLY A 15 2.79 -7.66 26.58
C GLY A 15 3.74 -7.53 25.38
N SER A 16 4.95 -6.99 25.56
CA SER A 16 5.98 -6.95 24.51
C SER A 16 6.91 -8.15 24.62
N ARG A 17 7.05 -8.91 23.52
CA ARG A 17 8.02 -10.01 23.42
C ARG A 17 9.46 -9.57 23.70
N PHE A 18 9.80 -8.31 23.37
CA PHE A 18 11.15 -7.78 23.56
C PHE A 18 11.47 -7.52 25.03
N PHE A 19 10.46 -7.18 25.82
CA PHE A 19 10.60 -7.07 27.26
C PHE A 19 10.88 -8.44 27.89
N ALA A 20 10.11 -9.46 27.49
CA ALA A 20 10.25 -10.84 27.97
C ALA A 20 11.61 -11.47 27.60
N MET A 21 12.15 -11.14 26.42
CA MET A 21 13.48 -11.62 25.97
C MET A 21 14.66 -10.91 26.66
N GLY A 22 14.43 -10.02 27.62
CA GLY A 22 15.53 -9.32 28.28
C GLY A 22 16.20 -8.24 27.42
N ALA A 23 15.59 -7.82 26.31
CA ALA A 23 16.23 -6.89 25.37
C ALA A 23 16.49 -5.51 25.99
N PRO A 24 17.47 -4.75 25.47
CA PRO A 24 17.68 -3.35 25.83
C PRO A 24 16.46 -2.49 25.51
N ILE A 25 16.20 -1.51 26.37
CA ILE A 25 15.03 -0.63 26.35
C ILE A 25 15.51 0.80 26.26
N VAL A 26 15.07 1.50 25.21
CA VAL A 26 15.26 2.95 25.10
C VAL A 26 14.10 3.64 25.79
N VAL A 27 14.39 4.54 26.72
CA VAL A 27 13.40 5.38 27.41
C VAL A 27 13.53 6.79 26.87
N ALA A 28 12.49 7.30 26.21
CA ALA A 28 12.47 8.69 25.76
C ALA A 28 12.21 9.60 26.98
N THR A 29 13.25 10.29 27.42
CA THR A 29 13.21 11.06 28.67
C THR A 29 13.43 12.54 28.39
N SER A 30 12.40 13.34 28.68
CA SER A 30 12.60 14.76 28.99
C SER A 30 12.87 14.94 30.48
N THR A 31 13.27 16.14 30.87
CA THR A 31 13.40 16.57 32.26
C THR A 31 12.07 16.88 32.94
N GLY A 32 10.95 16.72 32.23
CA GLY A 32 9.60 16.93 32.78
C GLY A 32 9.13 15.79 33.68
N VAL A 33 8.15 16.09 34.54
CA VAL A 33 7.62 15.16 35.55
C VAL A 33 7.24 13.80 34.97
N ASP A 34 6.53 13.76 33.84
CA ASP A 34 6.02 12.51 33.27
C ASP A 34 7.16 11.56 32.88
N SER A 35 8.21 12.11 32.26
CA SER A 35 9.38 11.35 31.81
C SER A 35 10.25 10.90 32.96
N MET A 36 10.44 11.76 33.97
CA MET A 36 11.21 11.40 35.17
C MET A 36 10.51 10.32 36.00
N VAL A 37 9.18 10.39 36.15
CA VAL A 37 8.39 9.35 36.82
C VAL A 37 8.48 8.04 36.06
N LEU A 38 8.31 8.06 34.73
CA LEU A 38 8.48 6.85 33.91
C LEU A 38 9.86 6.22 34.12
N LEU A 39 10.92 7.03 34.09
CA LEU A 39 12.28 6.55 34.26
C LEU A 39 12.50 5.97 35.67
N ALA A 40 11.97 6.60 36.71
CA ALA A 40 12.04 6.11 38.08
C ALA A 40 11.32 4.76 38.24
N LEU A 41 10.07 4.66 37.77
CA LEU A 41 9.30 3.41 37.81
C LEU A 41 9.98 2.28 37.03
N LEU A 42 10.59 2.57 35.87
CA LEU A 42 11.30 1.56 35.08
C LEU A 42 12.53 1.02 35.81
N GLN A 43 13.22 1.82 36.62
CA GLN A 43 14.38 1.36 37.39
C GLN A 43 14.02 0.39 38.51
N GLU A 44 12.77 0.42 38.99
CA GLU A 44 12.29 -0.54 39.99
C GLU A 44 12.04 -1.93 39.41
N VAL A 45 11.79 -2.03 38.10
CA VAL A 45 11.36 -3.28 37.44
C VAL A 45 12.31 -3.76 36.35
N VAL A 46 13.27 -2.93 35.95
CA VAL A 46 14.26 -3.24 34.91
C VAL A 46 15.68 -2.96 35.43
N PRO A 47 16.60 -3.93 35.30
CA PRO A 47 18.01 -3.71 35.63
C PRO A 47 18.61 -2.51 34.88
N PRO A 48 19.45 -1.67 35.52
CA PRO A 48 20.06 -0.49 34.89
C PRO A 48 20.78 -0.79 33.56
N ALA A 49 21.45 -1.94 33.46
CA ALA A 49 22.17 -2.37 32.25
C ALA A 49 21.28 -2.53 31.01
N ARG A 50 19.96 -2.70 31.19
CA ARG A 50 18.99 -2.79 30.10
C ARG A 50 18.37 -1.45 29.73
N LEU A 51 18.54 -0.41 30.55
CA LEU A 51 17.90 0.89 30.36
C LEU A 51 18.86 1.86 29.65
N ILE A 52 18.37 2.44 28.55
CA ILE A 52 19.08 3.46 27.78
C ILE A 52 18.21 4.71 27.77
N VAL A 53 18.64 5.73 28.49
CA VAL A 53 17.96 7.02 28.54
C VAL A 53 18.28 7.79 27.26
N ALA A 54 17.26 8.15 26.49
CA ALA A 54 17.41 8.93 25.26
C ALA A 54 16.72 10.30 25.42
N HIS A 55 17.53 11.35 25.44
CA HIS A 55 17.06 12.72 25.57
C HIS A 55 17.32 13.51 24.28
N PHE A 56 16.32 14.25 23.81
CA PHE A 56 16.44 15.09 22.63
C PHE A 56 16.30 16.56 23.01
N ASN A 57 17.42 17.27 22.99
CA ASN A 57 17.48 18.68 23.34
C ASN A 57 17.10 19.53 22.11
N HIS A 58 15.95 20.20 22.19
CA HIS A 58 15.45 21.07 21.11
C HIS A 58 16.18 22.43 21.01
N ARG A 59 17.04 22.77 21.99
CA ARG A 59 17.82 24.03 22.08
C ARG A 59 16.98 25.30 21.86
N LEU A 60 15.74 25.28 22.35
CA LEU A 60 14.83 26.42 22.25
C LEU A 60 15.11 27.47 23.35
N ARG A 61 15.77 27.06 24.45
CA ARG A 61 16.07 27.91 25.60
C ARG A 61 17.45 27.60 26.19
N ALA A 62 18.08 28.59 26.82
CA ALA A 62 19.34 28.41 27.53
C ALA A 62 19.25 27.36 28.65
N GLN A 63 18.08 27.25 29.29
CA GLN A 63 17.80 26.28 30.35
C GLN A 63 17.89 24.81 29.88
N SER A 64 17.80 24.55 28.57
CA SER A 64 17.88 23.19 28.03
C SER A 64 19.26 22.54 28.25
N GLU A 65 20.33 23.33 28.35
CA GLU A 65 21.67 22.80 28.66
C GLU A 65 21.79 22.41 30.14
N THR A 66 21.23 23.20 31.06
CA THR A 66 21.14 22.87 32.49
C THR A 66 20.32 21.59 32.70
N GLU A 67 19.22 21.44 31.99
CA GLU A 67 18.37 20.25 32.02
C GLU A 67 19.10 19.00 31.49
N ALA A 68 19.84 19.14 30.38
CA ALA A 68 20.65 18.05 29.85
C ALA A 68 21.79 17.66 30.81
N ALA A 69 22.43 18.64 31.47
CA ALA A 69 23.46 18.40 32.47
C ALA A 69 22.90 17.66 33.70
N PHE A 70 21.76 18.09 34.22
CA PHE A 70 21.05 17.40 35.29
C PHE A 70 20.76 15.95 34.91
N LEU A 71 20.23 15.69 33.71
CA LEU A 71 19.89 14.33 33.28
C LEU A 71 21.13 13.45 33.12
N ARG A 72 22.26 13.99 32.63
CA ARG A 72 23.54 13.27 32.60
C ARG A 72 23.98 12.85 33.99
N GLN A 73 23.95 13.78 34.95
CA GLN A 73 24.31 13.50 36.34
C GLN A 73 23.37 12.44 36.95
N TYR A 74 22.06 12.60 36.78
CA TYR A 74 21.06 11.63 37.24
C TYR A 74 21.34 10.21 36.73
N CYS A 75 21.68 10.09 35.45
CA CYS A 75 22.01 8.80 34.82
C CYS A 75 23.33 8.24 35.34
N GLN A 76 24.35 9.07 35.51
CA GLN A 76 25.66 8.67 36.02
C GLN A 76 25.57 8.09 37.44
N GLU A 77 24.84 8.76 38.34
CA GLU A 77 24.62 8.32 39.72
C GLU A 77 23.92 6.95 39.81
N ARG A 78 23.17 6.57 38.78
CA ARG A 78 22.34 5.36 38.73
C ARG A 78 22.87 4.29 37.76
N ALA A 79 24.09 4.48 37.25
CA ALA A 79 24.72 3.61 36.26
C ALA A 79 23.85 3.35 35.01
N LEU A 80 23.09 4.36 34.59
CA LEU A 80 22.26 4.32 33.40
C LEU A 80 23.04 4.85 32.18
N ARG A 81 22.92 4.17 31.04
CA ARG A 81 23.42 4.71 29.78
C ARG A 81 22.53 5.86 29.32
N VAL A 82 23.14 6.98 28.91
CA VAL A 82 22.43 8.15 28.41
C VAL A 82 22.92 8.54 27.02
N GLU A 83 21.98 8.81 26.12
CA GLU A 83 22.21 9.27 24.75
C GLU A 83 21.50 10.61 24.56
N ILE A 84 22.22 11.64 24.12
CA ILE A 84 21.68 13.00 23.97
C ILE A 84 21.78 13.45 22.52
N GLY A 85 20.63 13.66 21.90
CA GLY A 85 20.49 14.26 20.58
C GLY A 85 20.24 15.76 20.68
N HIS A 86 20.63 16.49 19.64
CA HIS A 86 20.44 17.94 19.57
C HIS A 86 19.70 18.34 18.31
N TRP A 87 18.82 19.33 18.43
CA TRP A 87 18.13 19.93 17.31
C TRP A 87 18.97 21.05 16.68
N ALA A 88 19.16 20.98 15.36
CA ALA A 88 19.97 21.95 14.62
C ALA A 88 19.18 23.16 14.10
N HIS A 89 17.84 23.13 14.14
CA HIS A 89 16.99 24.12 13.44
C HIS A 89 15.89 24.73 14.34
N PRO A 90 16.26 25.59 15.32
CA PRO A 90 15.34 26.08 16.35
C PRO A 90 14.13 26.87 15.83
N ARG A 91 14.13 27.33 14.57
CA ARG A 91 13.01 28.06 13.93
C ARG A 91 12.02 27.19 13.14
N ALA A 92 12.24 25.88 13.07
CA ALA A 92 11.33 24.98 12.38
C ALA A 92 10.07 24.69 13.22
N ASN A 93 8.96 24.35 12.55
CA ASN A 93 7.67 24.10 13.22
C ASN A 93 7.70 22.85 14.13
N GLU A 94 6.70 22.74 15.01
CA GLU A 94 6.55 21.64 15.98
C GLU A 94 6.58 20.25 15.30
N ALA A 95 6.03 20.14 14.08
CA ALA A 95 6.03 18.91 13.32
C ALA A 95 7.45 18.45 12.93
N ALA A 96 8.30 19.37 12.47
CA ALA A 96 9.69 19.10 12.14
C ALA A 96 10.50 18.71 13.39
N ALA A 97 10.32 19.44 14.49
CA ALA A 97 10.95 19.13 15.77
C ALA A 97 10.55 17.72 16.27
N ARG A 98 9.27 17.37 16.15
CA ARG A 98 8.75 16.04 16.48
C ARG A 98 9.36 14.96 15.58
N GLN A 99 9.42 15.18 14.27
CA GLN A 99 9.99 14.22 13.31
C GLN A 99 11.46 13.92 13.64
N ALA A 100 12.24 14.96 13.94
CA ALA A 100 13.64 14.81 14.29
C ALA A 100 13.86 14.09 15.62
N ARG A 101 13.05 14.38 16.63
CA ARG A 101 13.05 13.62 17.89
C ARG A 101 12.84 12.14 17.63
N TYR A 102 11.84 11.77 16.81
CA TYR A 102 11.61 10.35 16.48
C TYR A 102 12.73 9.75 15.62
N ALA A 103 13.35 10.52 14.73
CA ALA A 103 14.51 10.07 13.96
C ALA A 103 15.71 9.76 14.87
N PHE A 104 15.99 10.63 15.85
CA PHE A 104 16.99 10.41 16.88
C PHE A 104 16.69 9.16 17.72
N LEU A 105 15.46 9.00 18.22
CA LEU A 105 15.08 7.80 18.98
C LEU A 105 15.26 6.51 18.16
N ALA A 106 14.90 6.55 16.88
CA ALA A 106 15.12 5.42 15.97
C ALA A 106 16.62 5.14 15.75
N GLN A 107 17.45 6.17 15.70
CA GLN A 107 18.91 6.02 15.61
C GLN A 107 19.49 5.38 16.87
N VAL A 108 19.09 5.83 18.06
CA VAL A 108 19.54 5.25 19.34
C VAL A 108 19.16 3.77 19.43
N MET A 109 17.94 3.41 19.02
CA MET A 109 17.52 2.00 18.97
C MET A 109 18.41 1.16 18.05
N ARG A 110 18.76 1.67 16.86
CA ARG A 110 19.63 0.97 15.92
C ARG A 110 21.05 0.80 16.47
N GLN A 111 21.61 1.84 17.09
CA GLN A 111 22.98 1.83 17.61
C GLN A 111 23.15 0.91 18.83
N THR A 112 22.11 0.79 19.64
CA THR A 112 22.13 -0.02 20.88
C THR A 112 21.56 -1.42 20.71
N GLY A 113 21.03 -1.74 19.53
CA GLY A 113 20.31 -2.99 19.27
C GLY A 113 18.96 -3.10 20.01
N ALA A 114 18.51 -2.03 20.67
CA ALA A 114 17.25 -2.00 21.38
C ALA A 114 16.07 -2.19 20.43
N LYS A 115 15.11 -3.02 20.85
CA LYS A 115 13.86 -3.28 20.11
C LYS A 115 12.63 -2.71 20.79
N LEU A 116 12.81 -2.07 21.95
CA LEU A 116 11.73 -1.48 22.72
C LEU A 116 12.03 -0.01 23.00
N LEU A 117 11.11 0.87 22.60
CA LEU A 117 11.10 2.29 22.95
C LEU A 117 9.93 2.55 23.90
N VAL A 118 10.19 3.17 25.04
CA VAL A 118 9.17 3.52 26.03
C VAL A 118 9.04 5.03 26.11
N THR A 119 7.81 5.55 26.17
CA THR A 119 7.54 7.00 26.26
C THR A 119 6.50 7.30 27.33
N ALA A 120 6.63 8.45 27.99
CA ALA A 120 5.80 8.84 29.14
C ALA A 120 4.45 9.48 28.77
N HIS A 121 3.85 9.08 27.64
CA HIS A 121 2.52 9.57 27.30
C HIS A 121 1.49 9.01 28.29
N HIS A 122 0.62 9.88 28.80
CA HIS A 122 -0.33 9.56 29.87
C HIS A 122 -1.79 9.79 29.48
N ALA A 123 -2.75 9.50 30.36
CA ALA A 123 -4.19 9.58 30.04
C ALA A 123 -4.63 10.99 29.62
N ASN A 124 -4.07 12.06 30.21
CA ASN A 124 -4.39 13.42 29.74
C ASN A 124 -3.87 13.69 28.31
N ASP A 125 -2.73 13.13 27.88
CA ASP A 125 -2.25 13.25 26.49
C ASP A 125 -3.18 12.53 25.52
N GLN A 126 -3.77 11.42 25.98
CA GLN A 126 -4.78 10.68 25.24
C GLN A 126 -6.03 11.53 25.05
N ALA A 127 -6.55 12.12 26.12
CA ALA A 127 -7.70 13.03 26.08
C ALA A 127 -7.46 14.24 25.15
N GLU A 128 -6.31 14.90 25.29
CA GLU A 128 -5.88 15.98 24.39
C GLU A 128 -5.91 15.52 22.92
N THR A 129 -5.32 14.35 22.64
CA THR A 129 -5.22 13.81 21.28
C THR A 129 -6.59 13.47 20.71
N ILE A 130 -7.48 12.86 21.49
CA ILE A 130 -8.85 12.52 21.06
C ILE A 130 -9.63 13.79 20.72
N LEU A 131 -9.63 14.79 21.61
CA LEU A 131 -10.36 16.05 21.39
C LEU A 131 -9.83 16.82 20.18
N MET A 132 -8.51 16.91 20.03
CA MET A 132 -7.90 17.55 18.85
C MET A 132 -8.30 16.87 17.54
N LYS A 133 -8.37 15.53 17.53
CA LYS A 133 -8.75 14.78 16.35
C LYS A 133 -10.26 14.85 16.07
N LEU A 134 -11.08 14.88 17.12
CA LEU A 134 -12.52 15.05 17.01
C LEU A 134 -12.87 16.40 16.35
N VAL A 135 -12.25 17.49 16.81
CA VAL A 135 -12.46 18.84 16.23
C VAL A 135 -11.94 18.94 14.80
N ARG A 136 -10.81 18.28 14.48
CA ARG A 136 -10.29 18.21 13.10
C ARG A 136 -11.22 17.41 12.17
N GLY A 137 -11.99 16.48 12.72
CA GLY A 137 -12.71 15.46 11.97
C GLY A 137 -11.77 14.44 11.32
N GLY A 138 -12.35 13.43 10.67
CA GLY A 138 -11.60 12.43 9.92
C GLY A 138 -12.15 11.02 10.06
N ASP A 139 -11.27 10.04 9.80
CA ASP A 139 -11.58 8.62 9.90
C ASP A 139 -11.66 8.17 11.37
N LEU A 140 -12.59 7.27 11.71
CA LEU A 140 -12.74 6.70 13.04
C LEU A 140 -11.45 6.03 13.53
N HIS A 141 -10.68 5.41 12.64
CA HIS A 141 -9.36 4.83 12.96
C HIS A 141 -8.36 5.88 13.47
N GLN A 142 -8.56 7.15 13.09
CA GLN A 142 -7.75 8.24 13.60
C GLN A 142 -8.26 8.67 14.99
N LEU A 143 -9.56 8.59 15.28
CA LEU A 143 -10.16 9.05 16.54
C LEU A 143 -9.75 8.23 17.78
N VAL A 144 -9.23 7.01 17.59
CA VAL A 144 -8.73 6.10 18.66
C VAL A 144 -7.59 6.72 19.52
N GLY A 145 -7.07 7.89 19.15
CA GLY A 145 -6.07 8.61 19.95
C GLY A 145 -4.66 8.04 19.76
N LEU A 146 -3.93 7.86 20.85
CA LEU A 146 -2.63 7.21 20.94
C LEU A 146 -2.84 5.72 21.24
N GLN A 147 -2.15 4.84 20.50
CA GLN A 147 -2.14 3.42 20.80
C GLN A 147 -1.18 3.13 21.95
N GLU A 148 -1.51 2.20 22.85
CA GLU A 148 -0.59 1.77 23.91
C GLU A 148 0.72 1.21 23.32
N ARG A 149 0.61 0.47 22.22
CA ARG A 149 1.71 -0.20 21.53
C ARG A 149 1.61 0.03 20.02
N ARG A 150 2.75 0.24 19.35
CA ARG A 150 2.81 0.31 17.88
C ARG A 150 4.19 -0.10 17.34
N PRO A 151 4.29 -0.57 16.09
CA PRO A 151 5.57 -0.79 15.42
C PRO A 151 6.40 0.50 15.36
N PHE A 152 7.70 0.39 15.62
CA PHE A 152 8.63 1.52 15.54
C PHE A 152 10.07 1.06 15.31
N ALA A 153 10.74 1.59 14.27
CA ALA A 153 12.16 1.36 13.98
C ALA A 153 12.60 -0.14 13.94
N GLY A 154 11.74 -1.03 13.45
CA GLY A 154 12.01 -2.49 13.43
C GLY A 154 11.86 -3.18 14.79
N GLY A 155 11.26 -2.49 15.76
CA GLY A 155 10.82 -2.98 17.06
C GLY A 155 9.46 -2.37 17.42
N GLU A 156 9.26 -2.01 18.68
CA GLU A 156 8.00 -1.49 19.21
C GLU A 156 8.19 -0.20 20.02
N LEU A 157 7.18 0.68 19.97
CA LEU A 157 7.00 1.79 20.89
C LEU A 157 5.86 1.48 21.85
N VAL A 158 6.12 1.55 23.16
CA VAL A 158 5.17 1.29 24.25
C VAL A 158 4.94 2.55 25.10
N ARG A 159 3.69 2.76 25.53
CA ARG A 159 3.24 3.88 26.37
C ARG A 159 2.62 3.31 27.66
N PRO A 160 3.43 2.88 28.64
CA PRO A 160 2.91 2.18 29.81
C PRO A 160 2.07 3.07 30.73
N LEU A 161 2.26 4.40 30.67
CA LEU A 161 1.51 5.35 31.48
C LEU A 161 0.19 5.79 30.84
N LEU A 162 -0.21 5.24 29.70
CA LEU A 162 -1.35 5.74 28.92
C LEU A 162 -2.69 5.68 29.70
N GLY A 163 -2.82 4.77 30.66
CA GLY A 163 -3.96 4.67 31.57
C GLY A 163 -3.84 5.50 32.86
N VAL A 164 -2.71 6.21 33.07
CA VAL A 164 -2.40 6.94 34.30
C VAL A 164 -2.69 8.43 34.13
N SER A 165 -3.33 9.07 35.11
CA SER A 165 -3.60 10.51 35.05
C SER A 165 -2.35 11.34 35.36
N LYS A 166 -2.26 12.54 34.79
CA LYS A 166 -1.16 13.48 35.10
C LYS A 166 -1.10 13.84 36.59
N ALA A 167 -2.25 13.99 37.23
CA ALA A 167 -2.34 14.26 38.67
C ALA A 167 -1.72 13.13 39.51
N THR A 168 -1.95 11.88 39.10
CA THR A 168 -1.33 10.70 39.74
C THR A 168 0.19 10.71 39.59
N LEU A 169 0.71 11.05 38.40
CA LEU A 169 2.16 11.17 38.17
C LEU A 169 2.79 12.26 39.05
N GLN A 170 2.14 13.43 39.13
CA GLN A 170 2.61 14.53 39.97
C GLN A 170 2.59 14.19 41.46
N ALA A 171 1.53 13.51 41.93
CA ALA A 171 1.43 13.06 43.31
C ALA A 171 2.54 12.05 43.64
N TRP A 172 2.78 11.08 42.76
CA TRP A 172 3.85 10.10 42.92
C TRP A 172 5.23 10.75 42.93
N ALA A 173 5.50 11.69 42.01
CA ALA A 173 6.76 12.42 41.95
C ALA A 173 7.05 13.19 43.25
N LYS A 174 6.02 13.85 43.81
CA LYS A 174 6.13 14.55 45.10
C LYS A 174 6.37 13.59 46.27
N GLN A 175 5.64 12.47 46.32
CA GLN A 175 5.78 11.46 47.36
C GLN A 175 7.19 10.86 47.38
N HIS A 176 7.83 10.71 46.23
CA HIS A 176 9.18 10.15 46.08
C HIS A 176 10.28 11.22 46.02
N ALA A 177 9.94 12.49 46.32
CA ALA A 177 10.85 13.63 46.26
C ALA A 177 11.66 13.71 44.96
N LEU A 178 11.04 13.34 43.84
CA LEU A 178 11.68 13.32 42.54
C LEU A 178 11.95 14.75 42.08
N GLN A 179 13.13 15.02 41.54
CA GLN A 179 13.43 16.32 40.93
C GLN A 179 13.05 16.30 39.44
N TRP A 180 12.33 17.33 39.00
CA TRP A 180 11.98 17.55 37.59
C TRP A 180 11.97 19.06 37.26
N PHE A 181 11.92 19.37 35.98
CA PHE A 181 11.87 20.73 35.45
C PHE A 181 10.53 20.98 34.76
N GLU A 182 10.02 22.20 34.87
CA GLU A 182 8.86 22.65 34.11
C GLU A 182 9.30 23.43 32.88
N ASP A 183 8.75 23.07 31.72
CA ASP A 183 8.99 23.81 30.49
C ASP A 183 8.09 25.04 30.42
N ALA A 184 8.68 26.23 30.40
CA ALA A 184 7.95 27.49 30.30
C ALA A 184 7.11 27.58 29.02
N THR A 185 7.53 26.93 27.93
CA THR A 185 6.75 26.91 26.69
C THR A 185 5.45 26.11 26.82
N ASN A 186 5.29 25.29 27.86
CA ASN A 186 4.02 24.63 28.13
C ASN A 186 2.90 25.65 28.42
N ALA A 187 3.22 26.87 28.85
CA ALA A 187 2.23 27.92 29.09
C ALA A 187 1.84 28.71 27.82
N ASP A 188 2.52 28.48 26.68
CA ASP A 188 2.26 29.22 25.44
C ASP A 188 0.96 28.75 24.77
N LEU A 189 -0.08 29.58 24.85
CA LEU A 189 -1.41 29.31 24.28
C LEU A 189 -1.48 29.53 22.75
N THR A 190 -0.43 30.02 22.10
CA THR A 190 -0.37 30.02 20.63
C THR A 190 -0.32 28.60 20.07
N ILE A 191 0.27 27.67 20.83
CA ILE A 191 0.35 26.25 20.53
C ILE A 191 -1.01 25.59 20.78
N THR A 192 -1.60 25.00 19.73
CA THR A 192 -2.92 24.38 19.77
C THR A 192 -3.05 23.37 20.91
N ARG A 193 -2.06 22.49 21.09
CA ARG A 193 -2.08 21.47 22.15
C ARG A 193 -2.14 22.08 23.55
N ASN A 194 -1.43 23.17 23.80
CA ASN A 194 -1.45 23.87 25.09
C ASN A 194 -2.82 24.48 25.40
N ARG A 195 -3.56 24.98 24.38
CA ARG A 195 -4.96 25.42 24.59
C ARG A 195 -5.86 24.28 25.04
N TYR A 196 -5.75 23.09 24.43
CA TYR A 196 -6.49 21.93 24.90
C TYR A 196 -6.13 21.54 26.34
N ARG A 197 -4.84 21.57 26.68
CA ARG A 197 -4.35 21.21 28.01
C ARG A 197 -4.81 22.18 29.11
N HIS A 198 -4.72 23.49 28.86
CA HIS A 198 -4.89 24.51 29.90
C HIS A 198 -6.25 25.20 29.91
N GLN A 199 -6.99 25.16 28.80
CA GLN A 199 -8.29 25.83 28.69
C GLN A 199 -9.42 24.80 28.52
N TYR A 200 -9.36 23.97 27.47
CA TYR A 200 -10.53 23.16 27.11
C TYR A 200 -10.71 21.93 28.01
N LEU A 201 -9.64 21.18 28.27
CA LEU A 201 -9.73 19.99 29.11
C LEU A 201 -10.15 20.32 30.56
N PRO A 202 -9.59 21.35 31.23
CA PRO A 202 -10.05 21.74 32.56
C PRO A 202 -11.52 22.13 32.62
N LEU A 203 -12.03 22.87 31.63
CA LEU A 203 -13.46 23.23 31.56
C LEU A 203 -14.33 21.98 31.43
N LEU A 204 -13.99 21.05 30.55
CA LEU A 204 -14.75 19.80 30.42
C LEU A 204 -14.63 18.91 31.66
N GLN A 205 -13.52 18.99 32.41
CA GLN A 205 -13.37 18.27 33.68
C GLN A 205 -14.20 18.88 34.82
N GLN A 206 -14.60 20.14 34.73
CA GLN A 206 -15.57 20.74 35.66
C GLN A 206 -16.96 20.14 35.46
N GLU A 207 -17.35 19.88 34.20
CA GLU A 207 -18.60 19.17 33.89
C GLU A 207 -18.56 17.71 34.36
N ASN A 208 -17.41 17.06 34.19
CA ASN A 208 -17.23 15.68 34.63
C ASN A 208 -15.77 15.41 35.07
N PRO A 209 -15.51 15.26 36.39
CA PRO A 209 -14.18 14.96 36.89
C PRO A 209 -13.57 13.65 36.36
N GLN A 210 -14.40 12.72 35.90
CA GLN A 210 -13.98 11.43 35.32
C GLN A 210 -13.70 11.49 33.81
N LEU A 211 -13.84 12.64 33.17
CA LEU A 211 -13.73 12.81 31.72
C LEU A 211 -12.49 12.13 31.12
N VAL A 212 -11.31 12.31 31.70
CA VAL A 212 -10.06 11.75 31.18
C VAL A 212 -10.10 10.22 31.15
N ARG A 213 -10.66 9.60 32.20
CA ARG A 213 -10.87 8.16 32.27
C ARG A 213 -11.91 7.71 31.24
N GLN A 214 -13.05 8.41 31.17
CA GLN A 214 -14.12 8.07 30.24
C GLN A 214 -13.69 8.18 28.77
N LEU A 215 -12.86 9.17 28.42
CA LEU A 215 -12.28 9.29 27.07
C LEU A 215 -11.30 8.15 26.78
N ALA A 216 -10.53 7.70 27.76
CA ALA A 216 -9.67 6.53 27.60
C ALA A 216 -10.49 5.24 27.43
N ASP A 217 -11.53 5.03 28.24
CA ASP A 217 -12.44 3.89 28.14
C ASP A 217 -13.17 3.89 26.78
N PHE A 218 -13.65 5.05 26.31
CA PHE A 218 -14.26 5.22 24.99
C PHE A 218 -13.28 4.87 23.86
N ALA A 219 -12.03 5.35 23.95
CA ALA A 219 -11.01 5.00 22.97
C ALA A 219 -10.67 3.51 22.97
N GLY A 220 -10.67 2.86 24.15
CA GLY A 220 -10.53 1.41 24.29
C GLY A 220 -11.65 0.65 23.58
N GLN A 221 -12.90 0.97 23.89
CA GLN A 221 -14.08 0.37 23.25
C GLN A 221 -14.06 0.56 21.72
N LEU A 222 -13.70 1.75 21.23
CA LEU A 222 -13.57 2.02 19.81
C LEU A 222 -12.41 1.22 19.18
N THR A 223 -11.30 1.03 19.90
CA THR A 223 -10.19 0.18 19.44
C THR A 223 -10.65 -1.25 19.25
N ASP A 224 -11.33 -1.81 20.25
CA ASP A 224 -11.79 -3.20 20.25
C ASP A 224 -12.82 -3.43 19.13
N LEU A 225 -13.78 -2.51 18.98
CA LEU A 225 -14.76 -2.55 17.89
C LEU A 225 -14.09 -2.53 16.51
N LEU A 226 -13.14 -1.62 16.30
CA LEU A 226 -12.45 -1.50 15.02
C LEU A 226 -11.52 -2.70 14.76
N ALA A 227 -10.93 -3.29 15.79
CA ALA A 227 -10.10 -4.49 15.66
C ALA A 227 -10.96 -5.70 15.26
N ASP A 228 -12.13 -5.88 15.86
CA ASP A 228 -13.08 -6.93 15.51
C ASP A 228 -13.62 -6.76 14.08
N GLU A 229 -14.04 -5.54 13.72
CA GLU A 229 -14.44 -5.21 12.35
C GLU A 229 -13.31 -5.51 11.36
N GLN A 230 -12.07 -5.15 11.70
CA GLN A 230 -10.92 -5.43 10.86
C GLN A 230 -10.67 -6.93 10.68
N ALA A 231 -10.77 -7.74 11.74
CA ALA A 231 -10.60 -9.18 11.66
C ALA A 231 -11.71 -9.82 10.80
N HIS A 232 -12.94 -9.37 10.97
CA HIS A 232 -14.07 -9.82 10.16
C HIS A 232 -13.89 -9.52 8.67
N LEU A 233 -13.45 -8.29 8.34
CA LEU A 233 -13.16 -7.91 6.95
C LEU A 233 -12.00 -8.69 6.35
N ASP A 234 -10.95 -9.01 7.12
CA ASP A 234 -9.86 -9.89 6.65
C ASP A 234 -10.38 -11.28 6.30
N GLN A 235 -11.21 -11.87 7.17
CA GLN A 235 -11.79 -13.18 6.94
C GLN A 235 -12.68 -13.19 5.70
N GLN A 236 -13.53 -12.17 5.52
CA GLN A 236 -14.33 -12.01 4.30
C GLN A 236 -13.45 -11.91 3.06
N LEU A 237 -12.38 -11.12 3.14
CA LEU A 237 -11.49 -10.92 2.00
C LEU A 237 -10.81 -12.22 1.57
N LEU A 238 -10.39 -13.08 2.51
CA LEU A 238 -9.81 -14.39 2.19
C LEU A 238 -10.78 -15.32 1.44
N MET A 239 -12.09 -15.15 1.60
CA MET A 239 -13.09 -15.96 0.91
C MET A 239 -13.40 -15.48 -0.51
N MET A 240 -13.09 -14.21 -0.83
CA MET A 240 -13.43 -13.60 -2.13
C MET A 240 -12.21 -13.16 -2.95
N ALA A 241 -11.01 -13.16 -2.36
CA ALA A 241 -9.79 -12.73 -3.03
C ALA A 241 -8.74 -13.84 -2.98
N LYS A 242 -8.06 -14.04 -4.11
CA LYS A 242 -6.92 -14.93 -4.24
C LYS A 242 -5.84 -14.19 -5.02
N ASP A 243 -4.69 -13.97 -4.39
CA ASP A 243 -3.58 -13.21 -4.97
C ASP A 243 -4.05 -11.85 -5.53
N ASN A 244 -3.90 -11.65 -6.84
CA ASN A 244 -4.31 -10.44 -7.55
C ASN A 244 -5.72 -10.53 -8.16
N HIS A 245 -6.55 -11.48 -7.74
CA HIS A 245 -7.95 -11.65 -8.16
C HIS A 245 -8.92 -11.37 -7.02
N LEU A 246 -10.08 -10.81 -7.36
CA LEU A 246 -11.20 -10.53 -6.46
C LEU A 246 -12.53 -10.90 -7.16
N ASP A 247 -13.34 -11.72 -6.50
CA ASP A 247 -14.69 -12.09 -6.91
C ASP A 247 -15.68 -10.95 -6.61
N LEU A 248 -16.22 -10.33 -7.66
CA LEU A 248 -17.19 -9.26 -7.56
C LEU A 248 -18.57 -9.76 -7.10
N THR A 249 -18.93 -11.02 -7.32
CA THR A 249 -20.21 -11.58 -6.86
C THR A 249 -20.25 -11.62 -5.34
N ALA A 250 -19.22 -12.19 -4.72
CA ALA A 250 -19.07 -12.18 -3.26
C ALA A 250 -18.94 -10.75 -2.71
N TRP A 251 -18.20 -9.88 -3.40
CA TRP A 251 -18.06 -8.48 -3.00
C TRP A 251 -19.38 -7.69 -3.09
N TRP A 252 -20.22 -7.93 -4.10
CA TRP A 252 -21.52 -7.28 -4.25
C TRP A 252 -22.51 -7.65 -3.15
N ALA A 253 -22.39 -8.86 -2.58
CA ALA A 253 -23.20 -9.29 -1.45
C ALA A 253 -22.90 -8.50 -0.16
N CYS A 254 -21.74 -7.84 -0.08
CA CYS A 254 -21.39 -7.01 1.07
C CYS A 254 -22.11 -5.65 1.05
N SER A 255 -22.25 -5.05 2.24
CA SER A 255 -22.76 -3.68 2.37
C SER A 255 -21.87 -2.67 1.63
N ALA A 256 -22.45 -1.54 1.18
CA ALA A 256 -21.67 -0.51 0.47
C ALA A 256 -20.46 0.02 1.28
N PRO A 257 -20.52 0.20 2.62
CA PRO A 257 -19.33 0.47 3.44
C PRO A 257 -18.28 -0.64 3.37
N ASN A 258 -18.68 -1.91 3.56
CA ASN A 258 -17.74 -3.04 3.54
C ASN A 258 -17.09 -3.21 2.18
N GLN A 259 -17.84 -3.05 1.10
CA GLN A 259 -17.32 -3.03 -0.27
C GLN A 259 -16.13 -2.08 -0.42
N ARG A 260 -16.22 -0.85 0.12
CA ARG A 260 -15.13 0.13 0.07
C ARG A 260 -13.94 -0.30 0.91
N GLN A 261 -14.18 -0.81 2.11
CA GLN A 261 -13.11 -1.23 3.02
C GLN A 261 -12.39 -2.47 2.49
N LEU A 262 -13.11 -3.47 1.99
CA LEU A 262 -12.56 -4.66 1.36
C LEU A 262 -11.73 -4.30 0.14
N LEU A 263 -12.25 -3.45 -0.75
CA LEU A 263 -11.52 -2.99 -1.93
C LEU A 263 -10.23 -2.24 -1.55
N ARG A 264 -10.31 -1.34 -0.57
CA ARG A 264 -9.12 -0.64 -0.03
C ARG A 264 -8.09 -1.62 0.50
N ARG A 265 -8.54 -2.61 1.27
CA ARG A 265 -7.68 -3.56 1.97
C ARG A 265 -6.97 -4.49 1.01
N TRP A 266 -7.70 -5.05 0.05
CA TRP A 266 -7.14 -5.86 -1.03
C TRP A 266 -6.07 -5.08 -1.83
N LEU A 267 -6.36 -3.83 -2.20
CA LEU A 267 -5.39 -2.98 -2.92
C LEU A 267 -4.14 -2.69 -2.08
N ASN A 268 -4.29 -2.41 -0.79
CA ASN A 268 -3.15 -2.19 0.12
C ASN A 268 -2.29 -3.46 0.27
N GLN A 269 -2.89 -4.66 0.35
CA GLN A 269 -2.17 -5.94 0.42
C GLN A 269 -1.27 -6.17 -0.80
N GLN A 270 -1.70 -5.66 -1.97
CA GLN A 270 -0.93 -5.73 -3.22
C GLN A 270 0.05 -4.55 -3.40
N GLY A 271 0.19 -3.68 -2.40
CA GLY A 271 1.12 -2.54 -2.44
C GLY A 271 0.57 -1.27 -3.09
N VAL A 272 -0.72 -1.22 -3.46
CA VAL A 272 -1.38 -0.01 -3.94
C VAL A 272 -1.80 0.86 -2.76
N MET A 273 -0.87 1.71 -2.31
CA MET A 273 -1.07 2.55 -1.12
C MET A 273 -1.73 3.90 -1.44
N ALA A 274 -2.36 4.49 -0.41
CA ALA A 274 -2.80 5.91 -0.39
C ALA A 274 -3.91 6.31 -1.38
N LEU A 275 -4.84 5.41 -1.71
CA LEU A 275 -6.05 5.79 -2.46
C LEU A 275 -6.98 6.69 -1.65
N LYS A 276 -7.36 7.85 -2.22
CA LYS A 276 -8.32 8.77 -1.60
C LYS A 276 -9.71 8.12 -1.50
N GLN A 277 -10.47 8.48 -0.47
CA GLN A 277 -11.83 7.99 -0.25
C GLN A 277 -12.75 8.27 -1.44
N THR A 278 -12.59 9.44 -2.07
CA THR A 278 -13.35 9.83 -3.28
C THR A 278 -13.07 8.92 -4.47
N SER A 279 -11.80 8.55 -4.69
CA SER A 279 -11.40 7.61 -5.74
C SER A 279 -12.00 6.22 -5.51
N LEU A 280 -12.00 5.73 -4.28
CA LEU A 280 -12.65 4.45 -3.96
C LEU A 280 -14.16 4.47 -4.18
N GLN A 281 -14.83 5.56 -3.80
CA GLN A 281 -16.27 5.71 -4.06
C GLN A 281 -16.58 5.72 -5.57
N GLN A 282 -15.74 6.38 -6.38
CA GLN A 282 -15.89 6.36 -7.83
C GLN A 282 -15.65 4.96 -8.42
N LEU A 283 -14.62 4.24 -7.97
CA LEU A 283 -14.36 2.86 -8.37
C LEU A 283 -15.54 1.95 -7.99
N GLN A 284 -16.03 2.04 -6.75
CA GLN A 284 -17.19 1.27 -6.29
C GLN A 284 -18.40 1.46 -7.21
N LYS A 285 -18.73 2.71 -7.58
CA LYS A 285 -19.84 3.00 -8.49
C LYS A 285 -19.64 2.37 -9.88
N ARG A 286 -18.41 2.37 -10.40
CA ARG A 286 -18.09 1.81 -11.72
C ARG A 286 -17.93 0.28 -11.72
N LEU A 287 -17.78 -0.32 -10.55
CA LEU A 287 -17.75 -1.77 -10.33
C LEU A 287 -19.13 -2.34 -9.97
N ALA A 288 -20.21 -1.54 -10.01
CA ALA A 288 -21.56 -2.01 -9.75
C ALA A 288 -22.00 -3.10 -10.76
N PRO A 289 -22.97 -3.97 -10.40
CA PRO A 289 -23.49 -5.02 -11.28
C PRO A 289 -23.97 -4.50 -12.63
N ALA A 290 -24.66 -3.36 -12.63
CA ALA A 290 -25.21 -2.72 -13.84
C ALA A 290 -24.18 -1.97 -14.71
N ALA A 291 -22.93 -1.86 -14.27
CA ALA A 291 -21.88 -1.20 -15.06
C ALA A 291 -21.33 -2.15 -16.15
N ARG A 292 -20.63 -1.58 -17.15
CA ARG A 292 -20.09 -2.36 -18.29
C ARG A 292 -19.20 -3.51 -17.76
N PRO A 293 -19.37 -4.75 -18.28
CA PRO A 293 -18.70 -5.94 -17.73
C PRO A 293 -17.18 -5.90 -17.92
N ASN A 294 -16.69 -5.32 -19.02
CA ASN A 294 -15.26 -5.31 -19.34
C ASN A 294 -14.73 -3.87 -19.28
N GLN A 295 -13.90 -3.59 -18.28
CA GLN A 295 -13.36 -2.24 -18.04
C GLN A 295 -11.94 -2.31 -17.46
N VAL A 296 -11.11 -1.34 -17.85
CA VAL A 296 -9.79 -1.13 -17.26
C VAL A 296 -9.78 0.19 -16.51
N PHE A 297 -9.26 0.18 -15.29
CA PHE A 297 -9.12 1.36 -14.43
C PHE A 297 -7.66 1.57 -14.09
N THR A 298 -7.14 2.74 -14.45
CA THR A 298 -5.78 3.13 -14.09
C THR A 298 -5.70 3.53 -12.62
N LEU A 299 -4.73 2.96 -11.90
CA LEU A 299 -4.44 3.28 -10.50
C LEU A 299 -3.06 3.95 -10.36
N PRO A 300 -2.77 4.62 -9.23
CA PRO A 300 -1.43 5.13 -8.93
C PRO A 300 -0.38 4.02 -8.96
N GLY A 301 0.88 4.36 -9.30
CA GLY A 301 2.01 3.42 -9.17
C GLY A 301 2.14 2.36 -10.26
N GLN A 302 1.73 2.65 -11.50
CA GLN A 302 1.75 1.71 -12.64
C GLN A 302 0.83 0.49 -12.45
N TRP A 303 -0.22 0.61 -11.64
CA TRP A 303 -1.22 -0.44 -11.47
C TRP A 303 -2.45 -0.19 -12.35
N CYS A 304 -3.15 -1.27 -12.70
CA CYS A 304 -4.45 -1.23 -13.34
C CYS A 304 -5.37 -2.30 -12.77
N LEU A 305 -6.65 -1.96 -12.61
CA LEU A 305 -7.70 -2.93 -12.36
C LEU A 305 -8.33 -3.32 -13.68
N VAL A 306 -8.40 -4.61 -13.93
CA VAL A 306 -9.05 -5.20 -15.09
C VAL A 306 -10.30 -5.92 -14.58
N ARG A 307 -11.47 -5.40 -14.93
CA ARG A 307 -12.74 -6.06 -14.69
C ARG A 307 -13.08 -6.92 -15.90
N ASN A 308 -13.39 -8.18 -15.65
CA ASN A 308 -13.98 -9.10 -16.62
C ASN A 308 -15.24 -9.73 -16.02
N TYR A 309 -16.42 -9.31 -16.48
CA TYR A 309 -17.71 -9.69 -15.90
C TYR A 309 -17.79 -9.51 -14.37
N GLN A 310 -17.67 -10.63 -13.65
CA GLN A 310 -17.77 -10.78 -12.19
C GLN A 310 -16.40 -10.95 -11.53
N GLU A 311 -15.31 -10.85 -12.29
CA GLU A 311 -13.96 -10.96 -11.79
C GLU A 311 -13.25 -9.61 -11.89
N LEU A 312 -12.48 -9.28 -10.86
CA LEU A 312 -11.62 -8.10 -10.82
C LEU A 312 -10.18 -8.53 -10.58
N ARG A 313 -9.30 -8.19 -11.52
CA ARG A 313 -7.86 -8.47 -11.46
C ARG A 313 -7.06 -7.20 -11.25
N LEU A 314 -6.02 -7.28 -10.44
CA LEU A 314 -5.01 -6.24 -10.31
C LEU A 314 -3.77 -6.63 -11.12
N GLU A 315 -3.33 -5.75 -12.01
CA GLU A 315 -2.17 -5.98 -12.86
C GLU A 315 -1.23 -4.78 -12.85
N ASN A 316 0.06 -5.04 -13.07
CA ASN A 316 0.98 -3.97 -13.42
C ASN A 316 0.70 -3.56 -14.87
N GLN A 317 0.70 -2.27 -15.18
CA GLN A 317 0.48 -1.74 -16.53
C GLN A 317 1.44 -2.34 -17.57
N LYS A 318 2.62 -2.82 -17.15
CA LYS A 318 3.57 -3.54 -18.02
C LYS A 318 3.13 -4.97 -18.37
N ASN A 319 2.29 -5.59 -17.55
CA ASN A 319 1.78 -6.95 -17.69
C ASN A 319 0.43 -7.03 -18.41
N LEU A 320 -0.14 -5.89 -18.86
CA LEU A 320 -1.33 -5.84 -19.73
C LEU A 320 -1.12 -6.44 -21.14
N ALA A 321 -0.02 -7.16 -21.36
CA ALA A 321 0.15 -8.01 -22.52
C ALA A 321 -0.35 -9.42 -22.14
N PRO A 322 -1.36 -9.99 -22.81
CA PRO A 322 -1.80 -11.35 -22.50
C PRO A 322 -0.63 -12.32 -22.59
N GLU A 323 -0.59 -13.29 -21.67
CA GLU A 323 0.41 -14.37 -21.69
C GLU A 323 0.46 -15.01 -23.08
N GLY A 324 1.68 -15.20 -23.60
CA GLY A 324 1.89 -15.77 -24.94
C GLY A 324 1.75 -14.80 -26.12
N LEU A 325 1.50 -13.50 -25.89
CA LEU A 325 1.54 -12.51 -26.97
C LEU A 325 2.94 -12.49 -27.60
N LEU A 326 3.00 -12.72 -28.91
CA LEU A 326 4.26 -12.76 -29.66
C LEU A 326 5.08 -11.47 -29.48
N GLY A 327 6.40 -11.61 -29.46
CA GLY A 327 7.37 -10.51 -29.42
C GLY A 327 7.30 -9.58 -30.64
N PRO A 328 8.22 -8.62 -30.78
CA PRO A 328 8.23 -7.68 -31.90
C PRO A 328 8.41 -8.38 -33.25
N GLU A 329 9.18 -9.46 -33.36
CA GLU A 329 9.17 -10.34 -34.54
C GLU A 329 9.25 -11.79 -34.04
N SER A 330 8.44 -12.69 -34.61
CA SER A 330 8.38 -14.08 -34.15
C SER A 330 8.12 -15.02 -35.30
N MET A 331 8.93 -16.07 -35.42
CA MET A 331 8.75 -17.08 -36.46
C MET A 331 7.43 -17.83 -36.26
N VAL A 332 6.76 -18.13 -37.37
CA VAL A 332 5.51 -18.89 -37.38
C VAL A 332 5.81 -20.35 -37.09
N LYS A 333 5.09 -20.93 -36.13
CA LYS A 333 5.12 -22.36 -35.85
C LYS A 333 3.93 -23.00 -36.53
N PHE A 334 4.18 -23.85 -37.51
CA PHE A 334 3.12 -24.56 -38.22
C PHE A 334 2.38 -25.49 -37.28
N ALA A 335 1.07 -25.64 -37.50
CA ALA A 335 0.18 -26.48 -36.69
C ALA A 335 0.15 -26.17 -35.19
N GLN A 336 0.43 -24.92 -34.80
CA GLN A 336 0.30 -24.45 -33.43
C GLN A 336 -0.48 -23.14 -33.37
N TRP A 337 -1.38 -23.02 -32.38
CA TRP A 337 -2.01 -21.76 -32.05
C TRP A 337 -0.97 -20.78 -31.48
N GLN A 338 -0.95 -19.56 -32.01
CA GLN A 338 -0.12 -18.47 -31.49
C GLN A 338 -1.02 -17.26 -31.19
N VAL A 339 -0.91 -16.68 -29.99
CA VAL A 339 -1.62 -15.45 -29.64
C VAL A 339 -0.94 -14.28 -30.34
N VAL A 340 -1.54 -13.81 -31.43
CA VAL A 340 -0.92 -12.82 -32.30
C VAL A 340 -1.29 -11.40 -31.86
N THR A 341 -2.55 -11.18 -31.51
CA THR A 341 -3.00 -9.94 -30.86
C THR A 341 -3.76 -10.29 -29.57
N PRO A 342 -4.05 -9.33 -28.69
CA PRO A 342 -4.89 -9.58 -27.51
C PRO A 342 -6.29 -10.12 -27.81
N THR A 343 -6.71 -10.07 -29.09
CA THR A 343 -8.04 -10.47 -29.54
C THR A 343 -8.01 -11.73 -30.40
N TRP A 344 -6.89 -11.98 -31.09
CA TRP A 344 -6.80 -13.02 -32.12
C TRP A 344 -5.65 -13.97 -31.85
N ARG A 345 -5.97 -15.27 -31.81
CA ARG A 345 -5.01 -16.35 -32.04
C ARG A 345 -5.02 -16.72 -33.52
N ALA A 346 -3.86 -17.10 -34.03
CA ALA A 346 -3.68 -17.51 -35.42
C ALA A 346 -2.87 -18.80 -35.53
N MET A 347 -3.07 -19.53 -36.61
CA MET A 347 -2.34 -20.73 -36.95
C MET A 347 -2.18 -20.87 -38.46
N VAL A 348 -1.09 -21.50 -38.89
CA VAL A 348 -0.87 -21.90 -40.29
C VAL A 348 -0.80 -23.43 -40.36
N LEU A 349 -1.65 -24.03 -41.19
CA LEU A 349 -1.70 -25.48 -41.44
C LEU A 349 -1.39 -25.80 -42.90
N PRO A 350 -0.88 -27.01 -43.21
CA PRO A 350 -0.94 -27.54 -44.56
C PRO A 350 -2.38 -27.61 -45.07
N ALA A 351 -2.60 -27.34 -46.37
CA ALA A 351 -3.93 -27.42 -46.95
C ALA A 351 -4.44 -28.86 -46.97
N GLY A 352 -5.73 -29.03 -46.68
CA GLY A 352 -6.36 -30.35 -46.53
C GLY A 352 -6.35 -30.90 -45.10
N THR A 353 -5.60 -30.29 -44.17
CA THR A 353 -5.74 -30.57 -42.73
C THR A 353 -6.99 -29.88 -42.19
N PRO A 354 -7.89 -30.58 -41.48
CA PRO A 354 -9.07 -29.95 -40.89
C PRO A 354 -8.66 -28.92 -39.83
N PRO A 355 -9.33 -27.75 -39.74
CA PRO A 355 -9.04 -26.77 -38.72
C PRO A 355 -9.44 -27.33 -37.34
N PRO A 356 -8.73 -26.97 -36.26
CA PRO A 356 -9.10 -27.36 -34.90
C PRO A 356 -10.44 -26.72 -34.51
N LEU A 357 -11.09 -27.30 -33.49
CA LEU A 357 -12.32 -26.77 -32.90
C LEU A 357 -12.17 -25.26 -32.62
N GLN A 358 -13.18 -24.47 -33.00
CA GLN A 358 -13.25 -23.00 -32.90
C GLN A 358 -12.29 -22.19 -33.82
N GLY A 359 -11.55 -22.85 -34.72
CA GLY A 359 -10.75 -22.19 -35.74
C GLY A 359 -11.52 -21.92 -37.04
N GLN A 360 -11.49 -20.69 -37.55
CA GLN A 360 -12.03 -20.33 -38.86
C GLN A 360 -10.91 -20.24 -39.89
N ILE A 361 -11.02 -20.98 -40.99
CA ILE A 361 -10.14 -20.81 -42.16
C ILE A 361 -10.47 -19.46 -42.83
N VAL A 362 -9.49 -18.57 -42.92
CA VAL A 362 -9.65 -17.24 -43.53
C VAL A 362 -9.09 -17.15 -44.95
N ALA A 363 -8.16 -18.04 -45.30
CA ALA A 363 -7.63 -18.16 -46.65
C ALA A 363 -6.94 -19.52 -46.82
N THR A 364 -6.95 -20.02 -48.05
CA THR A 364 -6.04 -21.07 -48.52
C THR A 364 -5.17 -20.48 -49.61
N MET A 365 -3.85 -20.69 -49.54
CA MET A 365 -2.90 -20.14 -50.51
C MET A 365 -1.74 -21.09 -50.77
N TRP A 366 -1.11 -20.94 -51.93
CA TRP A 366 0.13 -21.64 -52.26
C TRP A 366 1.36 -20.85 -51.78
N LEU A 367 2.29 -21.48 -51.08
CA LEU A 367 3.56 -20.87 -50.69
C LEU A 367 4.73 -21.56 -51.40
N PRO A 368 5.52 -20.84 -52.23
CA PRO A 368 6.77 -21.38 -52.76
C PRO A 368 7.79 -21.56 -51.63
N ASN A 369 8.72 -22.50 -51.76
CA ASN A 369 9.73 -22.75 -50.71
C ASN A 369 10.55 -21.49 -50.37
N ALA A 370 10.81 -20.63 -51.36
CA ALA A 370 11.50 -19.34 -51.18
C ALA A 370 10.73 -18.29 -50.36
N ALA A 371 9.45 -18.54 -50.03
CA ALA A 371 8.66 -17.67 -49.14
C ALA A 371 8.85 -18.03 -47.65
N LEU A 372 9.45 -19.16 -47.32
CA LEU A 372 9.67 -19.60 -45.93
C LEU A 372 11.05 -19.13 -45.42
N PRO A 373 11.21 -18.81 -44.13
CA PRO A 373 10.22 -18.93 -43.06
C PRO A 373 9.20 -17.78 -43.06
N LEU A 374 8.03 -18.06 -42.48
CA LEU A 374 7.02 -17.03 -42.22
C LEU A 374 7.26 -16.38 -40.86
N VAL A 375 6.94 -15.09 -40.74
CA VAL A 375 7.16 -14.29 -39.52
C VAL A 375 5.92 -13.47 -39.18
N TRP A 376 5.58 -13.44 -37.90
CA TRP A 376 4.66 -12.50 -37.29
C TRP A 376 5.39 -11.21 -36.89
N ARG A 377 4.87 -10.05 -37.25
CA ARG A 377 5.42 -8.74 -36.84
C ARG A 377 4.34 -7.64 -36.73
N PRO A 378 4.61 -6.48 -36.10
CA PRO A 378 3.69 -5.34 -36.09
C PRO A 378 3.37 -4.90 -37.51
N ALA A 379 2.11 -4.55 -37.71
CA ALA A 379 1.64 -3.97 -38.95
C ALA A 379 2.18 -2.53 -39.08
N ARG A 380 2.76 -2.21 -40.25
CA ARG A 380 3.22 -0.87 -40.59
C ARG A 380 2.17 -0.21 -41.49
N PRO A 381 1.89 1.11 -41.36
CA PRO A 381 0.92 1.78 -42.22
C PRO A 381 1.23 1.67 -43.73
N THR A 382 2.51 1.52 -44.07
CA THR A 382 3.04 1.39 -45.44
C THR A 382 3.00 -0.03 -45.99
N ASP A 383 2.70 -1.04 -45.16
CA ASP A 383 2.56 -2.42 -45.59
C ASP A 383 1.49 -2.55 -46.69
N ARG A 384 1.73 -3.43 -47.67
CA ARG A 384 0.90 -3.58 -48.87
C ARG A 384 0.38 -5.02 -48.99
N LEU A 385 -0.94 -5.17 -49.11
CA LEU A 385 -1.59 -6.44 -49.41
C LEU A 385 -2.04 -6.46 -50.87
N ARG A 386 -1.71 -7.54 -51.60
CA ARG A 386 -2.10 -7.74 -53.01
C ARG A 386 -3.61 -7.97 -53.12
N LEU A 387 -4.23 -7.42 -54.17
CA LEU A 387 -5.67 -7.56 -54.44
C LEU A 387 -5.94 -8.54 -55.60
N LYS A 388 -7.17 -9.09 -55.63
CA LYS A 388 -7.67 -9.90 -56.75
C LYS A 388 -7.80 -9.00 -57.98
N GLY A 389 -7.18 -9.40 -59.10
CA GLY A 389 -7.15 -8.61 -60.34
C GLY A 389 -5.95 -7.66 -60.49
N GLY A 390 -4.98 -7.71 -59.57
CA GLY A 390 -3.76 -6.90 -59.63
C GLY A 390 -3.76 -5.68 -58.70
N GLY A 391 -2.60 -5.05 -58.55
CA GLY A 391 -2.41 -3.91 -57.64
C GLY A 391 -2.32 -4.29 -56.15
N HIS A 392 -2.25 -3.27 -55.31
CA HIS A 392 -2.04 -3.41 -53.86
C HIS A 392 -2.86 -2.40 -53.07
N GLN A 393 -3.27 -2.78 -51.86
CA GLN A 393 -3.88 -1.87 -50.89
C GLN A 393 -2.97 -1.72 -49.67
N THR A 394 -2.73 -0.48 -49.23
CA THR A 394 -1.94 -0.24 -48.03
C THR A 394 -2.74 -0.58 -46.77
N VAL A 395 -2.05 -1.05 -45.73
CA VAL A 395 -2.64 -1.29 -44.40
C VAL A 395 -3.31 -0.04 -43.85
N ARG A 396 -2.70 1.15 -44.03
CA ARG A 396 -3.34 2.43 -43.67
C ARG A 396 -4.72 2.58 -44.32
N ARG A 397 -4.84 2.31 -45.63
CA ARG A 397 -6.12 2.41 -46.35
C ARG A 397 -7.10 1.34 -45.88
N ILE A 398 -6.63 0.14 -45.57
CA ILE A 398 -7.47 -0.94 -45.01
C ILE A 398 -8.05 -0.53 -43.66
N TRP A 399 -7.24 0.00 -42.74
CA TRP A 399 -7.72 0.46 -41.43
C TRP A 399 -8.76 1.57 -41.54
N ILE A 400 -8.57 2.50 -42.48
CA ILE A 400 -9.54 3.58 -42.74
C ILE A 400 -10.85 2.98 -43.26
N ASN A 401 -10.78 2.14 -44.30
CA ASN A 401 -11.96 1.60 -44.96
C ASN A 401 -12.77 0.67 -44.03
N GLN A 402 -12.10 -0.12 -43.19
CA GLN A 402 -12.74 -1.02 -42.23
C GLN A 402 -12.98 -0.37 -40.86
N LYS A 403 -12.75 0.95 -40.73
CA LYS A 403 -13.00 1.73 -39.50
C LYS A 403 -12.35 1.14 -38.24
N ILE A 404 -11.14 0.59 -38.36
CA ILE A 404 -10.41 -0.01 -37.25
C ILE A 404 -10.01 1.07 -36.24
N ALA A 405 -10.26 0.86 -34.95
CA ALA A 405 -10.01 1.85 -33.91
C ALA A 405 -8.51 2.12 -33.70
N PRO A 406 -8.08 3.33 -33.27
CA PRO A 406 -6.67 3.63 -33.07
C PRO A 406 -5.93 2.71 -32.09
N ALA A 407 -6.61 2.20 -31.06
CA ALA A 407 -6.05 1.25 -30.10
C ALA A 407 -5.69 -0.09 -30.79
N ASP A 408 -6.64 -0.62 -31.58
CA ASP A 408 -6.45 -1.88 -32.32
C ASP A 408 -5.36 -1.76 -33.39
N ARG A 409 -5.21 -0.58 -34.02
CA ARG A 409 -4.13 -0.33 -34.99
C ARG A 409 -2.75 -0.47 -34.37
N ARG A 410 -2.56 -0.07 -33.10
CA ARG A 410 -1.27 -0.17 -32.39
C ARG A 410 -0.90 -1.61 -32.08
N GLN A 411 -1.88 -2.48 -31.95
CA GLN A 411 -1.72 -3.91 -31.64
C GLN A 411 -1.85 -4.80 -32.88
N ALA A 412 -2.12 -4.23 -34.05
CA ALA A 412 -2.32 -4.96 -35.29
C ALA A 412 -1.03 -5.65 -35.74
N ARG A 413 -1.18 -6.87 -36.23
CA ARG A 413 -0.08 -7.74 -36.65
C ARG A 413 -0.30 -8.28 -38.03
N VAL A 414 0.81 -8.53 -38.71
CA VAL A 414 0.83 -9.11 -40.05
C VAL A 414 1.65 -10.40 -40.09
N LEU A 415 1.20 -11.32 -40.93
CA LEU A 415 1.97 -12.47 -41.41
C LEU A 415 2.77 -12.05 -42.63
N VAL A 416 4.07 -12.29 -42.61
CA VAL A 416 5.00 -11.88 -43.66
C VAL A 416 5.88 -13.05 -44.06
N ASP A 417 6.18 -13.13 -45.34
CA ASP A 417 7.12 -14.12 -45.88
C ASP A 417 8.57 -13.64 -45.81
N GLN A 418 9.53 -14.51 -46.16
CA GLN A 418 10.95 -14.18 -46.14
C GLN A 418 11.33 -13.02 -47.10
N LEU A 419 10.53 -12.80 -48.15
CA LEU A 419 10.72 -11.73 -49.13
C LEU A 419 10.08 -10.39 -48.68
N GLY A 420 9.53 -10.34 -47.46
CA GLY A 420 8.91 -9.13 -46.90
C GLY A 420 7.50 -8.86 -47.41
N ARG A 421 6.88 -9.79 -48.14
CA ARG A 421 5.52 -9.66 -48.67
C ARG A 421 4.51 -9.97 -47.57
N VAL A 422 3.53 -9.08 -47.39
CA VAL A 422 2.48 -9.24 -46.38
C VAL A 422 1.39 -10.16 -46.91
N LEU A 423 1.23 -11.30 -46.26
CA LEU A 423 0.27 -12.34 -46.62
C LEU A 423 -1.09 -12.15 -45.94
N TRP A 424 -1.08 -11.62 -44.70
CA TRP A 424 -2.28 -11.52 -43.89
C TRP A 424 -2.17 -10.42 -42.83
N LEU A 425 -3.19 -9.57 -42.74
CA LEU A 425 -3.46 -8.69 -41.61
C LEU A 425 -4.50 -9.35 -40.71
N VAL A 426 -4.07 -9.84 -39.54
CA VAL A 426 -4.84 -10.75 -38.68
C VAL A 426 -6.16 -10.12 -38.23
N GLY A 427 -7.26 -10.86 -38.36
CA GLY A 427 -8.61 -10.40 -38.01
C GLY A 427 -9.25 -9.40 -38.99
N VAL A 428 -8.55 -9.03 -40.07
CA VAL A 428 -8.96 -7.91 -40.94
C VAL A 428 -8.99 -8.29 -42.42
N LYS A 429 -7.87 -8.75 -43.00
CA LYS A 429 -7.79 -9.00 -44.46
C LYS A 429 -6.60 -9.87 -44.85
N THR A 430 -6.81 -10.82 -45.76
CA THR A 430 -5.76 -11.63 -46.39
C THR A 430 -5.37 -11.07 -47.76
N ALA A 431 -4.13 -11.31 -48.20
CA ALA A 431 -3.66 -10.96 -49.53
C ALA A 431 -4.17 -11.97 -50.56
N TRP A 432 -4.39 -11.52 -51.79
CA TRP A 432 -4.69 -12.40 -52.92
C TRP A 432 -3.43 -13.16 -53.36
N TRP A 433 -3.60 -14.45 -53.67
CA TRP A 433 -2.53 -15.30 -54.18
C TRP A 433 -3.00 -16.15 -55.35
N ASP A 434 -2.10 -16.37 -56.30
CA ASP A 434 -2.38 -17.18 -57.49
C ASP A 434 -1.95 -18.62 -57.23
N TRP A 435 -2.71 -19.57 -57.77
CA TRP A 435 -2.35 -20.99 -57.73
C TRP A 435 -1.45 -21.30 -58.92
N PRO A 436 -0.18 -21.68 -58.69
CA PRO A 436 0.71 -22.00 -59.78
C PRO A 436 0.40 -23.41 -60.36
N PRO A 437 0.97 -23.76 -61.52
CA PRO A 437 0.83 -25.09 -62.11
C PRO A 437 1.32 -26.19 -61.15
N ALA A 438 0.73 -27.38 -61.24
CA ALA A 438 0.96 -28.52 -60.33
C ALA A 438 2.43 -28.96 -60.19
N THR A 439 3.31 -28.58 -61.11
CA THR A 439 4.74 -28.88 -61.12
C THR A 439 5.61 -27.90 -60.32
N SER A 440 5.02 -26.88 -59.71
CA SER A 440 5.76 -25.85 -58.98
C SER A 440 6.19 -26.34 -57.59
N ALA A 441 7.45 -26.08 -57.21
CA ALA A 441 7.95 -26.43 -55.88
C ALA A 441 7.36 -25.50 -54.80
N GLY A 442 6.73 -26.08 -53.78
CA GLY A 442 6.07 -25.34 -52.69
C GLY A 442 5.06 -26.20 -51.94
N GLN A 443 4.26 -25.55 -51.09
CA GLN A 443 3.19 -26.19 -50.34
C GLN A 443 1.94 -25.32 -50.29
N ALA A 444 0.77 -25.95 -50.37
CA ALA A 444 -0.50 -25.29 -50.09
C ALA A 444 -0.68 -25.20 -48.57
N VAL A 445 -1.08 -24.02 -48.09
CA VAL A 445 -1.35 -23.77 -46.66
C VAL A 445 -2.71 -23.10 -46.45
N GLN A 446 -3.27 -23.32 -45.27
CA GLN A 446 -4.47 -22.66 -44.77
C GLN A 446 -4.11 -21.75 -43.61
N LEU A 447 -4.61 -20.51 -43.68
CA LEU A 447 -4.52 -19.53 -42.61
C LEU A 447 -5.77 -19.64 -41.76
N ILE A 448 -5.60 -19.83 -40.46
CA ILE A 448 -6.68 -20.05 -39.53
C ILE A 448 -6.60 -18.99 -38.45
N GLN A 449 -7.76 -18.42 -38.11
CA GLN A 449 -7.89 -17.50 -36.99
C GLN A 449 -8.93 -18.01 -36.00
N GLY A 450 -8.71 -17.70 -34.74
CA GLY A 450 -9.69 -17.89 -33.68
C GLY A 450 -9.67 -16.67 -32.77
N ARG A 451 -10.76 -16.42 -32.06
CA ARG A 451 -10.69 -15.48 -30.93
C ARG A 451 -9.77 -16.11 -29.87
N VAL A 452 -8.99 -15.28 -29.19
CA VAL A 452 -8.40 -15.70 -27.92
C VAL A 452 -9.58 -15.91 -27.00
N GLU A 453 -10.02 -17.16 -26.88
CA GLU A 453 -11.02 -17.52 -25.89
C GLU A 453 -10.33 -17.45 -24.53
N GLU A 454 -10.99 -16.75 -23.61
CA GLU A 454 -10.63 -16.73 -22.21
C GLU A 454 -11.02 -18.10 -21.62
N HIS A 455 -10.17 -19.11 -21.82
CA HIS A 455 -10.30 -20.46 -21.25
C HIS A 455 -8.92 -20.83 -20.71
N GLU A 456 -8.72 -21.32 -19.49
CA GLU A 456 -9.51 -22.20 -18.60
C GLU A 456 -9.25 -21.84 -17.13
#